data_AF-A0A0U3I9L2-F1
#
_entry.id   AF-A0A0U3I9L2-F1
#
_cell.length_a   1.000
_cell.length_b   1.000
_cell.length_c   1.000
_cell.angle_alpha   90.00
_cell.angle_beta   90.00
_cell.angle_gamma   90.00
#
_symmetry.space_group_name_H-M   'P 1'
#
loop_
_entity.id
_entity.type
_entity.pdbx_description
1 polymer ?
#
loop_
_entity_poly.entity_id
_entity_poly.type
_entity_poly.pdbx_seq_one_letter_code
_entity_poly.pdbx_strand_id
1 'polypeptide(L)'
;MGEEMLTGGNSTTVVRVDDSVRRTVGPLTPAVHALLSRLRAEGITEVPEPRGGDEDGREVLSYIVGVVPGYPLPEWVWAETVLVAAAQLLRRIHDASTALVGEDLVWQLPTHHPVEVICHNDFARTIWCSATVGCAG
;
A
#
# COMPACT_ATOMS: atom_id res chain seq x y z
N MET A 1 -15.77 8.92 20.81
CA MET A 1 -15.02 8.62 19.57
C MET A 1 -16.04 8.12 18.56
N GLY A 2 -16.14 8.77 17.41
CA GLY A 2 -17.09 8.39 16.36
C GLY A 2 -16.34 7.67 15.25
N GLU A 3 -16.89 6.56 14.77
CA GLU A 3 -16.45 5.90 13.55
C GLU A 3 -16.91 6.74 12.35
N GLU A 4 -15.98 7.09 11.46
CA GLU A 4 -16.26 7.77 10.20
C GLU A 4 -16.03 6.79 9.03
N MET A 5 -17.09 6.47 8.29
CA MET A 5 -16.96 5.64 7.10
C MET A 5 -16.31 6.44 5.98
N LEU A 6 -15.18 5.96 5.46
CA LEU A 6 -14.52 6.56 4.31
C LEU A 6 -15.17 6.04 3.02
N THR A 7 -15.67 6.95 2.19
CA THR A 7 -16.43 6.64 0.96
C THR A 7 -15.54 6.45 -0.29
N GLY A 8 -14.27 6.07 -0.10
CA GLY A 8 -13.29 5.85 -1.16
C GLY A 8 -12.71 4.42 -1.18
N GLY A 9 -12.22 3.99 -2.34
CA GLY A 9 -11.65 2.64 -2.56
C GLY A 9 -12.62 1.69 -3.26
N ASN A 10 -12.08 0.62 -3.88
CA ASN A 10 -12.83 -0.25 -4.79
C ASN A 10 -13.17 -1.64 -4.21
N SER A 11 -12.88 -1.92 -2.94
CA SER A 11 -12.72 -3.33 -2.51
C SER A 11 -13.18 -3.69 -1.10
N THR A 12 -13.13 -2.77 -0.14
CA THR A 12 -13.48 -3.05 1.27
C THR A 12 -14.05 -1.82 1.93
N THR A 13 -15.00 -2.00 2.85
CA THR A 13 -15.43 -0.95 3.77
C THR A 13 -14.24 -0.54 4.64
N VAL A 14 -13.94 0.76 4.68
CA VAL A 14 -12.87 1.33 5.51
C VAL A 14 -13.49 2.32 6.48
N VAL A 15 -13.16 2.15 7.77
CA VAL A 15 -13.66 3.01 8.84
C VAL A 15 -12.50 3.73 9.47
N ARG A 16 -12.56 5.06 9.52
CA ARG A 16 -11.62 5.87 10.27
C ARG A 16 -12.10 6.04 11.71
N VAL A 17 -11.15 5.92 12.65
CA VAL A 17 -11.35 6.33 14.05
C VAL A 17 -10.08 7.06 14.46
N ASP A 18 -10.23 8.32 14.82
CA ASP A 18 -9.14 9.23 15.17
C ASP A 18 -8.04 9.31 14.08
N ASP A 19 -6.85 8.79 14.40
CA ASP A 19 -5.65 8.80 13.56
C ASP A 19 -5.39 7.46 12.85
N SER A 20 -6.37 6.57 12.81
CA SER A 20 -6.23 5.22 12.27
C SER A 20 -7.42 4.81 11.40
N VAL A 21 -7.25 3.75 10.63
CA VAL A 21 -8.29 3.13 9.82
C VAL A 21 -8.41 1.64 10.14
N ARG A 22 -9.64 1.13 10.02
CA ARG A 22 -10.03 -0.26 10.26
C ARG A 22 -10.50 -0.83 8.95
N ARG A 23 -10.02 -2.03 8.63
CA ARG A 23 -10.40 -2.75 7.41
C ARG A 23 -10.64 -4.22 7.75
N THR A 24 -11.40 -4.89 6.91
CA THR A 24 -11.62 -6.33 7.04
C THR A 24 -10.29 -7.07 6.84
N VAL A 25 -9.94 -7.98 7.75
CA VAL A 25 -8.79 -8.88 7.59
C VAL A 25 -9.08 -9.90 6.48
N GLY A 26 -8.08 -10.18 5.66
CA GLY A 26 -8.14 -11.24 4.65
C GLY A 26 -6.84 -12.05 4.58
N PRO A 27 -6.77 -13.08 3.71
CA PRO A 27 -5.57 -13.92 3.56
C PRO A 27 -4.28 -13.14 3.23
N LEU A 28 -4.43 -11.96 2.63
CA LEU A 28 -3.34 -11.08 2.22
C LEU A 28 -2.85 -10.17 3.35
N THR A 29 -3.62 -10.00 4.43
CA THR A 29 -3.31 -9.06 5.52
C THR A 29 -1.91 -9.30 6.12
N PRO A 30 -1.46 -10.54 6.40
CA PRO A 30 -0.11 -10.77 6.90
C PRO A 30 0.99 -10.29 5.95
N ALA A 31 0.85 -10.54 4.64
CA ALA A 31 1.81 -10.11 3.63
C ALA A 31 1.85 -8.58 3.51
N VAL A 32 0.69 -7.92 3.54
CA VAL A 32 0.58 -6.46 3.52
C VAL A 32 1.22 -5.85 4.78
N HIS A 33 0.98 -6.41 5.97
CA HIS A 33 1.58 -5.92 7.21
C HIS A 33 3.10 -6.11 7.22
N ALA A 34 3.60 -7.24 6.70
CA ALA A 34 5.03 -7.49 6.55
C ALA A 34 5.69 -6.46 5.62
N LEU A 35 5.06 -6.16 4.48
CA LEU A 35 5.50 -5.13 3.55
C LEU A 35 5.52 -3.75 4.22
N LEU A 36 4.42 -3.30 4.80
CA LEU A 36 4.34 -1.99 5.43
C LEU A 36 5.36 -1.83 6.57
N SER A 37 5.55 -2.88 7.38
CA SER A 37 6.57 -2.89 8.44
C SER A 37 7.97 -2.75 7.87
N ARG A 38 8.28 -3.47 6.77
CA ARG A 38 9.57 -3.38 6.10
C ARG A 38 9.81 -1.99 5.51
N LEU A 39 8.84 -1.43 4.80
CA LEU A 39 8.95 -0.10 4.19
C LEU A 39 9.23 0.97 5.25
N ARG A 40 8.54 0.90 6.40
CA ARG A 40 8.77 1.84 7.50
C ARG A 40 10.13 1.64 8.17
N ALA A 41 10.60 0.41 8.31
CA ALA A 41 11.95 0.13 8.83
C ALA A 41 13.05 0.72 7.93
N GLU A 42 12.81 0.83 6.62
CA GLU A 42 13.69 1.49 5.64
C GLU A 42 13.46 3.01 5.55
N GLY A 43 12.66 3.59 6.45
CA GLY A 43 12.39 5.03 6.51
C GLY A 43 11.40 5.55 5.46
N ILE A 44 10.64 4.67 4.82
CA ILE A 44 9.55 5.06 3.91
C ILE A 44 8.30 5.33 4.77
N THR A 45 8.02 6.61 5.02
CA THR A 45 6.92 7.07 5.89
C THR A 45 5.65 7.43 5.11
N GLU A 46 5.74 7.43 3.78
CA GLU A 46 4.63 7.68 2.85
C GLU A 46 3.63 6.51 2.78
N VAL A 47 3.79 5.49 3.64
CA VAL A 47 2.91 4.32 3.76
C VAL A 47 2.33 4.17 5.18
N PRO A 48 1.13 3.56 5.31
CA PRO A 48 0.50 3.38 6.61
C PRO A 48 1.34 2.52 7.55
N GLU A 49 1.29 2.82 8.84
CA GLU A 49 1.85 1.98 9.89
C GLU A 49 0.87 0.87 10.27
N PRO A 50 1.29 -0.42 10.19
CA PRO A 50 0.47 -1.50 10.69
C PRO A 50 0.48 -1.51 12.22
N ARG A 51 -0.71 -1.48 12.83
CA ARG A 51 -0.90 -1.45 14.29
C ARG A 51 -1.54 -2.74 14.82
N GLY A 52 -1.55 -3.81 14.01
CA GLY A 52 -2.14 -5.10 14.37
C GLY A 52 -3.65 -5.14 14.09
N GLY A 53 -4.42 -5.67 15.04
CA GLY A 53 -5.88 -5.79 14.93
C GLY A 53 -6.60 -5.17 16.13
N ASP A 54 -7.88 -4.83 15.95
CA ASP A 54 -8.76 -4.37 17.03
C ASP A 54 -9.53 -5.53 17.70
N GLU A 55 -10.36 -5.19 18.69
CA GLU A 55 -11.17 -6.16 19.44
C GLU A 55 -12.22 -6.89 18.58
N ASP A 56 -12.62 -6.30 17.45
CA ASP A 56 -13.56 -6.86 16.48
C ASP A 56 -12.85 -7.71 15.40
N GLY A 57 -11.53 -7.87 15.49
CA GLY A 57 -10.73 -8.63 14.53
C GLY A 57 -10.52 -7.92 13.19
N ARG A 58 -10.65 -6.59 13.12
CA ARG A 58 -10.33 -5.77 11.95
C ARG A 58 -8.85 -5.41 11.96
N GLU A 59 -8.22 -5.30 10.79
CA GLU A 59 -6.85 -4.78 10.71
C GLU A 59 -6.85 -3.28 11.02
N VAL A 60 -5.85 -2.83 11.79
CA VAL A 60 -5.67 -1.43 12.16
C VAL A 60 -4.42 -0.88 11.49
N LEU A 61 -4.57 0.19 10.71
CA LEU A 61 -3.47 0.92 10.08
C LEU A 61 -3.51 2.40 10.50
N SER A 62 -2.38 3.09 10.52
CA SER A 62 -2.38 4.55 10.70
C SER A 62 -3.07 5.24 9.51
N TYR A 63 -3.75 6.34 9.77
CA TYR A 63 -4.34 7.20 8.75
C TYR A 63 -3.27 8.16 8.20
N ILE A 64 -3.10 8.20 6.88
CA ILE A 64 -2.26 9.21 6.21
C ILE A 64 -3.15 10.38 5.84
N VAL A 65 -2.82 11.56 6.37
CA VAL A 65 -3.46 12.81 5.96
C VAL A 65 -2.98 13.17 4.56
N GLY A 66 -3.90 13.32 3.62
CA GLY A 66 -3.58 13.69 2.25
C GLY A 66 -4.81 13.86 1.39
N VAL A 67 -4.58 14.24 0.13
CA VAL A 67 -5.64 14.41 -0.88
C VAL A 67 -5.52 13.28 -1.89
N VAL A 68 -6.59 12.50 -2.03
CA VAL A 68 -6.71 11.50 -3.10
C VAL A 68 -7.47 12.13 -4.26
N PRO A 69 -6.86 12.32 -5.45
CA PRO A 69 -7.51 12.97 -6.57
C PRO A 69 -8.70 12.14 -7.07
N GLY A 70 -9.87 12.79 -7.19
CA GLY A 70 -11.08 12.28 -7.83
C GLY A 70 -10.97 12.23 -9.36
N TYR A 71 -11.80 11.43 -10.03
CA TYR A 71 -11.97 11.55 -11.49
C TYR A 71 -13.03 12.63 -11.78
N PRO A 72 -12.87 13.46 -12.84
CA PRO A 72 -11.70 13.52 -13.72
C PRO A 72 -10.45 14.00 -12.98
N LEU A 73 -9.30 13.41 -13.29
CA LEU A 73 -8.05 13.71 -12.57
C LEU A 73 -7.67 15.18 -12.77
N PRO A 74 -7.38 15.92 -11.69
CA PRO A 74 -6.98 17.32 -11.79
C PRO A 74 -5.59 17.44 -12.42
N GLU A 75 -5.35 18.54 -13.11
CA GLU A 75 -4.12 18.78 -13.91
C GLU A 75 -2.83 18.61 -13.09
N TRP A 76 -2.84 19.00 -11.82
CA TRP A 76 -1.67 18.92 -10.94
C TRP A 76 -1.14 17.49 -10.76
N VAL A 77 -1.96 16.45 -10.97
CA VAL A 77 -1.52 15.04 -10.91
C VAL A 77 -0.48 14.75 -12.01
N TRP A 78 -0.57 15.46 -13.13
CA TRP A 78 0.32 15.33 -14.27
C TRP A 78 1.53 16.25 -14.22
N ALA A 79 1.65 17.07 -13.16
CA ALA A 79 2.82 17.91 -12.98
C ALA A 79 4.07 17.03 -12.87
N GLU A 80 5.13 17.40 -13.60
CA GLU A 80 6.39 16.65 -13.65
C GLU A 80 6.93 16.35 -12.24
N THR A 81 6.84 17.31 -11.32
CA THR A 81 7.26 17.13 -9.92
C THR A 81 6.50 16.02 -9.20
N VAL A 82 5.20 15.87 -9.46
CA VAL A 82 4.36 14.81 -8.87
C VAL A 82 4.74 13.46 -9.47
N LEU A 83 4.92 13.39 -10.79
CA LEU A 83 5.31 12.16 -11.49
C LEU A 83 6.71 11.68 -11.08
N VAL A 84 7.67 12.61 -10.94
CA VAL A 84 9.03 12.31 -10.48
C VAL A 84 9.01 11.82 -9.03
N ALA A 85 8.28 12.50 -8.14
CA ALA A 85 8.17 12.09 -6.74
C ALA A 85 7.52 10.69 -6.62
N ALA A 86 6.47 10.43 -7.39
CA ALA A 86 5.82 9.12 -7.47
C ALA A 86 6.78 8.02 -7.94
N ALA A 87 7.54 8.25 -9.01
CA ALA A 87 8.50 7.29 -9.53
C ALA A 87 9.64 7.01 -8.53
N GLN A 88 10.13 8.04 -7.84
CA GLN A 88 11.15 7.90 -6.80
C GLN A 88 10.64 7.09 -5.60
N LEU A 89 9.41 7.34 -5.16
CA LEU A 89 8.77 6.57 -4.09
C LEU A 89 8.60 5.11 -4.50
N LEU A 90 8.09 4.86 -5.71
CA LEU A 90 7.91 3.50 -6.23
C LEU A 90 9.24 2.73 -6.26
N ARG A 91 10.32 3.38 -6.72
CA ARG A 91 11.65 2.79 -6.70
C ARG A 91 12.09 2.43 -5.27
N ARG A 92 11.97 3.35 -4.32
CA ARG A 92 12.32 3.09 -2.90
C ARG A 92 11.54 1.90 -2.34
N ILE A 93 10.24 1.81 -2.67
CA ILE A 93 9.38 0.69 -2.26
C ILE A 93 9.89 -0.62 -2.86
N HIS A 94 10.21 -0.65 -4.16
CA HIS A 94 10.76 -1.84 -4.81
C HIS A 94 12.09 -2.26 -4.17
N ASP A 95 13.03 -1.32 -4.00
CA ASP A 95 14.33 -1.59 -3.38
C ASP A 95 14.17 -2.18 -1.97
N ALA A 96 13.31 -1.61 -1.13
CA ALA A 96 13.02 -2.10 0.21
C ALA A 96 12.32 -3.48 0.22
N SER A 97 11.47 -3.75 -0.77
CA SER A 97 10.70 -5.00 -0.87
C SER A 97 11.54 -6.22 -1.25
N THR A 98 12.74 -6.02 -1.80
CA THR A 98 13.67 -7.11 -2.18
C THR A 98 13.92 -8.09 -1.03
N ALA A 99 13.90 -7.62 0.21
CA ALA A 99 14.13 -8.46 1.36
C ALA A 99 12.96 -9.35 1.78
N LEU A 100 11.80 -9.19 1.14
CA LEU A 100 10.66 -10.09 1.28
C LEU A 100 10.63 -11.16 0.18
N VAL A 101 11.61 -11.13 -0.74
CA VAL A 101 11.72 -12.15 -1.79
C VAL A 101 12.05 -13.49 -1.18
N GLY A 102 11.23 -14.50 -1.46
CA GLY A 102 11.40 -15.86 -0.95
C GLY A 102 10.72 -16.13 0.40
N GLU A 103 10.14 -15.10 1.03
CA GLU A 103 9.29 -15.29 2.20
C GLU A 103 7.99 -16.03 1.83
N ASP A 104 7.51 -16.88 2.74
CA ASP A 104 6.25 -17.61 2.58
C ASP A 104 5.04 -16.69 2.86
N LEU A 105 4.83 -15.76 1.93
CA LEU A 105 3.78 -14.74 1.97
C LEU A 105 2.80 -14.91 0.81
N VAL A 106 1.52 -14.75 1.12
CA VAL A 106 0.44 -14.83 0.12
C VAL A 106 0.17 -13.46 -0.48
N TRP A 107 0.41 -13.33 -1.78
CA TRP A 107 0.10 -12.12 -2.57
C TRP A 107 -1.18 -12.29 -3.38
N GLN A 108 -1.79 -11.17 -3.77
CA GLN A 108 -3.07 -11.20 -4.48
C GLN A 108 -2.96 -11.84 -5.86
N LEU A 109 -1.88 -11.49 -6.56
CA LEU A 109 -1.62 -11.92 -7.93
C LEU A 109 -0.53 -12.98 -7.97
N PRO A 110 -0.55 -13.86 -8.99
CA PRO A 110 0.48 -14.88 -9.15
C PRO A 110 1.89 -14.29 -9.21
N THR A 111 2.85 -15.02 -8.68
CA THR A 111 4.26 -14.68 -8.76
C THR A 111 4.78 -14.82 -10.19
N HIS A 112 5.51 -13.81 -10.67
CA HIS A 112 6.26 -13.89 -11.91
C HIS A 112 7.74 -14.15 -11.63
N HIS A 113 8.35 -15.04 -12.42
CA HIS A 113 9.76 -15.39 -12.28
C HIS A 113 10.61 -14.74 -13.39
N PRO A 114 11.86 -14.30 -13.09
CA PRO A 114 12.52 -14.34 -11.77
C PRO A 114 11.88 -13.36 -10.78
N VAL A 115 11.92 -13.70 -9.48
CA VAL A 115 11.37 -12.85 -8.41
C VAL A 115 12.47 -11.93 -7.91
N GLU A 116 12.27 -10.62 -8.06
CA GLU A 116 13.26 -9.61 -7.66
C GLU A 116 12.70 -8.61 -6.64
N VAL A 117 11.42 -8.28 -6.74
CA VAL A 117 10.73 -7.30 -5.89
C VAL A 117 9.26 -7.68 -5.71
N ILE A 118 8.61 -7.05 -4.73
CA ILE A 118 7.14 -7.01 -4.65
C ILE A 118 6.65 -5.81 -5.46
N CYS A 119 6.08 -6.06 -6.64
CA CYS A 119 5.48 -5.05 -7.50
C CYS A 119 4.11 -4.56 -7.00
N HIS A 120 3.74 -3.40 -7.51
CA HIS A 120 2.40 -2.84 -7.38
C HIS A 120 1.74 -2.94 -8.75
N ASN A 121 0.64 -3.69 -8.85
CA ASN A 121 -0.04 -3.94 -10.12
C ASN A 121 -0.80 -2.71 -10.62
N ASP A 122 -1.21 -1.83 -9.71
CA ASP A 122 -1.72 -0.49 -10.03
C ASP A 122 -1.11 0.52 -9.06
N PHE A 123 -0.41 1.53 -9.58
CA PHE A 123 0.08 2.66 -8.78
C PHE A 123 -1.00 3.75 -8.63
N ALA A 124 -2.06 3.70 -9.45
CA ALA A 124 -3.24 4.52 -9.27
C ALA A 124 -4.19 3.85 -8.26
N ARG A 125 -4.34 4.54 -7.13
CA ARG A 125 -5.51 4.49 -6.24
C ARG A 125 -5.66 3.31 -5.27
N THR A 126 -4.92 2.22 -5.33
CA THR A 126 -4.95 1.22 -4.24
C THR A 126 -3.67 0.37 -4.25
N ILE A 127 -2.97 0.26 -3.11
CA ILE A 127 -1.83 -0.65 -2.94
C ILE A 127 -2.32 -2.08 -3.17
N TRP A 128 -2.18 -2.56 -4.39
CA TRP A 128 -2.41 -3.94 -4.79
C TRP A 128 -1.09 -4.49 -5.31
N CYS A 129 -0.53 -5.46 -4.59
CA CYS A 129 0.79 -6.00 -4.92
C CYS A 129 0.70 -7.30 -5.74
N SER A 130 1.52 -7.37 -6.80
CA SER A 130 1.95 -8.59 -7.49
C SER A 130 3.45 -8.74 -7.32
N ALA A 131 4.07 -9.92 -7.35
CA ALA A 131 5.52 -9.99 -7.52
C ALA A 131 5.83 -9.95 -9.03
N THR A 132 6.41 -8.86 -9.55
CA THR A 132 6.73 -8.72 -10.98
C THR A 132 8.14 -8.17 -11.18
N VAL A 133 8.67 -8.38 -12.38
CA VAL A 133 10.02 -8.00 -12.84
C VAL A 133 10.09 -6.50 -13.08
N GLY A 134 11.22 -5.89 -12.73
CA GLY A 134 11.54 -4.51 -13.10
C GLY A 134 11.58 -4.33 -14.62
N CYS A 135 11.09 -3.18 -15.10
CA CYS A 135 11.31 -2.76 -16.49
C CYS A 135 12.83 -2.69 -16.75
N ALA A 136 13.38 -3.68 -17.43
CA ALA A 136 14.72 -3.62 -17.99
C ALA A 136 14.66 -2.99 -19.38
N GLY A 137 15.36 -1.87 -19.55
CA GLY A 137 15.79 -1.34 -20.86
C GLY A 137 14.86 -0.36 -21.55
#